data_AF-A0A1E3EQ82-F1
#
_entry.id   AF-A0A1E3EQ82-F1
#
_cell.length_a   1.000
_cell.length_b   1.000
_cell.length_c   1.000
_cell.angle_alpha   90.00
_cell.angle_beta   90.00
_cell.angle_gamma   90.00
#
_symmetry.space_group_name_H-M   'P 1'
#
loop_
_entity.id
_entity.type
_entity.pdbx_description
1 polymer ?
#
loop_
_entity_poly.entity_id
_entity_poly.type
_entity_poly.pdbx_seq_one_letter_code
_entity_poly.pdbx_strand_id
1 'polypeptide(L)'
;MNKITVCLALAGAALSGPLQAQTSVDMARITCSQYLAMSPGDSSVFSAWMSGWFNQKKGYVFVDLNAYARNVASVKAWCATNPTQTVMAGLERSTAGQ
;
A
#
# COMPACT_ATOMS: atom_id res chain seq x y z
N MET A 1 52.63 34.40 -16.07
CA MET A 1 51.44 35.11 -15.54
C MET A 1 50.22 34.66 -16.34
N ASN A 2 49.84 33.39 -16.27
CA ASN A 2 48.77 32.81 -15.44
C ASN A 2 47.49 33.65 -15.33
N LYS A 3 46.41 33.22 -16.01
CA LYS A 3 45.04 33.18 -15.48
C LYS A 3 44.24 32.06 -16.19
N ILE A 4 44.23 30.87 -15.58
CA ILE A 4 43.31 29.78 -15.93
C ILE A 4 41.94 30.15 -15.34
N THR A 5 40.96 30.42 -16.21
CA THR A 5 39.56 30.63 -15.80
C THR A 5 38.91 29.26 -15.59
N VAL A 6 38.73 28.86 -14.33
CA VAL A 6 37.99 27.67 -13.93
C VAL A 6 36.51 28.04 -13.79
N CYS A 7 35.67 27.60 -14.71
CA CYS A 7 34.21 27.67 -14.56
C CYS A 7 33.76 26.54 -13.64
N LEU A 8 33.56 26.86 -12.37
CA LEU A 8 33.02 25.94 -11.37
C LEU A 8 31.50 25.83 -11.57
N ALA A 9 31.07 24.90 -12.42
CA ALA A 9 29.67 24.50 -12.49
C ALA A 9 29.31 23.70 -11.23
N LEU A 10 28.77 24.38 -10.21
CA LEU A 10 28.07 23.72 -9.12
C LEU A 10 26.80 23.09 -9.68
N ALA A 11 26.90 21.85 -10.13
CA ALA A 11 25.75 20.98 -10.32
C ALA A 11 25.12 20.78 -8.93
N GLY A 12 24.02 21.49 -8.67
CA GLY A 12 23.22 21.32 -7.47
C GLY A 12 22.77 19.87 -7.40
N ALA A 13 23.39 19.09 -6.51
CA ALA A 13 22.82 17.84 -6.04
C ALA A 13 21.52 18.22 -5.32
N ALA A 14 20.40 18.14 -6.05
CA ALA A 14 19.08 18.22 -5.45
C ALA A 14 19.01 17.15 -4.37
N LEU A 15 18.84 17.60 -3.14
CA LEU A 15 18.61 16.77 -1.97
C LEU A 15 17.38 15.90 -2.23
N SER A 16 17.57 14.62 -2.54
CA SER A 16 16.53 13.61 -2.43
C SER A 16 16.27 13.33 -0.94
N GLY A 17 15.77 14.34 -0.21
CA GLY A 17 15.19 14.11 1.10
C GLY A 17 13.95 13.21 0.96
N PRO A 18 13.63 12.37 1.95
CA PRO A 18 12.43 11.56 1.87
C PRO A 18 11.23 12.50 1.76
N LEU A 19 10.44 12.31 0.69
CA LEU A 19 9.19 13.01 0.45
C LEU A 19 8.14 12.56 1.50
N GLN A 20 8.32 12.93 2.77
CA GLN A 20 7.36 12.70 3.83
C GLN A 20 6.33 13.82 3.82
N ALA A 21 5.44 13.80 2.82
CA ALA A 21 4.29 14.69 2.80
C ALA A 21 3.02 14.02 2.23
N GLN A 22 2.92 12.68 2.30
CA GLN A 22 1.61 12.04 2.17
C GLN A 22 0.91 12.10 3.53
N THR A 23 0.11 13.14 3.74
CA THR A 23 -0.70 13.33 4.96
C THR A 23 -1.89 12.36 5.03
N SER A 24 -2.22 11.71 3.92
CA SER A 24 -3.25 10.69 3.83
C SER A 24 -2.89 9.67 2.76
N VAL A 25 -3.34 8.43 2.96
CA VAL A 25 -3.20 7.33 2.01
C VAL A 25 -4.60 6.96 1.53
N ASP A 26 -4.83 7.03 0.23
CA ASP A 26 -6.05 6.49 -0.37
C ASP A 26 -5.92 4.96 -0.48
N MET A 27 -6.44 4.28 0.53
CA MET A 27 -6.37 2.83 0.67
C MET A 27 -7.08 2.09 -0.47
N ALA A 28 -8.06 2.72 -1.13
CA ALA A 28 -8.79 2.13 -2.25
C ALA A 28 -7.92 2.01 -3.52
N ARG A 29 -6.84 2.80 -3.63
CA ARG A 29 -5.95 2.84 -4.78
C ARG A 29 -4.76 1.88 -4.70
N ILE A 30 -4.56 1.23 -3.55
CA ILE A 30 -3.43 0.30 -3.38
C ILE A 30 -3.63 -0.92 -4.27
N THR A 31 -2.68 -1.13 -5.18
CA THR A 31 -2.65 -2.29 -6.06
C THR A 31 -2.17 -3.53 -5.33
N CYS A 32 -2.50 -4.70 -5.87
CA CYS A 32 -1.99 -5.96 -5.37
C CYS A 32 -0.46 -6.05 -5.42
N SER A 33 0.18 -5.54 -6.47
CA SER A 33 1.65 -5.48 -6.52
C SER A 33 2.25 -4.62 -5.41
N GLN A 34 1.65 -3.46 -5.11
CA GLN A 34 2.08 -2.60 -4.01
C GLN A 34 1.88 -3.29 -2.66
N TYR A 35 0.73 -3.92 -2.43
CA TYR A 35 0.43 -4.62 -1.18
C TYR A 35 1.41 -5.78 -0.92
N LEU A 36 1.76 -6.56 -1.95
CA LEU A 36 2.70 -7.66 -1.82
C LEU A 36 4.16 -7.21 -1.63
N ALA A 37 4.49 -5.98 -2.04
CA ALA A 37 5.82 -5.38 -1.86
C ALA A 37 5.99 -4.64 -0.52
N MET A 38 4.94 -4.49 0.28
CA MET A 38 5.01 -3.82 1.58
C MET A 38 5.92 -4.56 2.56
N SER A 39 6.54 -3.80 3.47
CA SER A 39 7.19 -4.39 4.64
C SER A 39 6.18 -5.23 5.44
N PRO A 40 6.61 -6.24 6.23
CA PRO A 40 5.68 -7.02 7.05
C PRO A 40 4.81 -6.18 7.98
N GLY A 41 5.37 -5.10 8.54
CA GLY A 41 4.66 -4.14 9.39
C GLY A 41 3.57 -3.39 8.61
N ASP A 42 3.93 -2.74 7.50
CA ASP A 42 2.98 -1.99 6.68
C ASP A 42 1.89 -2.90 6.10
N SER A 43 2.28 -4.10 5.65
CA SER A 43 1.36 -5.12 5.16
C SER A 43 0.34 -5.51 6.23
N SER A 44 0.76 -5.60 7.50
CA SER A 44 -0.14 -5.93 8.62
C SER A 44 -1.09 -4.77 8.92
N VAL A 45 -0.60 -3.53 8.95
CA VAL A 45 -1.42 -2.32 9.16
C VAL A 45 -2.46 -2.16 8.05
N PHE A 46 -2.05 -2.29 6.79
CA PHE A 46 -2.95 -2.22 5.65
C PHE A 46 -4.01 -3.31 5.70
N SER A 47 -3.63 -4.54 6.02
CA SER A 47 -4.57 -5.67 6.15
C SER A 47 -5.61 -5.44 7.25
N ALA A 48 -5.18 -4.91 8.40
CA ALA A 48 -6.07 -4.59 9.51
C ALA A 48 -7.05 -3.47 9.14
N TRP A 49 -6.58 -2.41 8.46
CA TRP A 49 -7.43 -1.33 7.98
C TRP A 49 -8.49 -1.83 7.00
N MET A 50 -8.09 -2.65 6.01
CA MET A 50 -9.02 -3.23 5.03
C MET A 50 -10.06 -4.11 5.72
N SER A 51 -9.65 -4.96 6.66
CA SER A 51 -10.57 -5.79 7.46
C SER A 51 -11.60 -4.93 8.20
N GLY A 52 -11.14 -3.87 8.88
CA GLY A 52 -12.01 -2.94 9.60
C GLY A 52 -13.03 -2.25 8.69
N TRP A 53 -12.59 -1.76 7.52
CA TRP A 53 -13.46 -1.13 6.53
C TRP A 53 -14.60 -2.05 6.07
N PHE A 54 -14.28 -3.31 5.75
CA PHE A 54 -15.30 -4.28 5.32
C PHE A 54 -16.21 -4.75 6.47
N ASN A 55 -15.66 -4.92 7.67
CA ASN A 55 -16.44 -5.25 8.86
C ASN A 55 -17.46 -4.15 9.18
N GLN A 56 -17.05 -2.87 9.08
CA GLN A 56 -17.94 -1.73 9.27
C GLN A 56 -19.07 -1.72 8.23
N LYS A 57 -18.75 -1.95 6.94
CA LYS A 57 -19.76 -2.06 5.88
C LYS A 57 -20.79 -3.18 6.14
N LYS A 58 -20.40 -4.23 6.86
CA LYS A 58 -21.28 -5.36 7.23
C LYS A 58 -21.93 -5.20 8.62
N GLY A 59 -21.67 -4.11 9.34
CA GLY A 59 -22.22 -3.85 10.67
C GLY A 59 -21.59 -4.68 11.79
N TYR A 60 -20.41 -5.27 11.56
CA TYR A 60 -19.71 -6.05 12.58
C TYR A 60 -19.00 -5.12 13.59
N VAL A 61 -19.16 -5.44 14.87
CA VAL A 61 -18.53 -4.73 16.01
C VAL A 61 -17.43 -5.56 16.68
N PHE A 62 -17.03 -6.66 16.04
CA PHE A 62 -16.01 -7.58 16.53
C PHE A 62 -15.08 -7.98 15.38
N VAL A 63 -13.91 -8.51 15.73
CA VAL A 63 -12.98 -9.13 14.80
C VAL A 63 -12.91 -10.62 15.11
N ASP A 64 -13.32 -11.46 14.16
CA ASP A 64 -12.98 -12.88 14.19
C ASP A 64 -11.52 -13.02 13.75
N LEU A 65 -10.63 -13.32 14.70
CA LEU A 65 -9.19 -13.42 14.46
C LEU A 65 -8.82 -14.56 13.50
N ASN A 66 -9.58 -15.66 13.52
CA ASN A 66 -9.34 -16.79 12.63
C ASN A 66 -9.79 -16.44 11.20
N ALA A 67 -10.96 -15.82 11.05
CA ALA A 67 -11.42 -15.33 9.76
C ALA A 67 -10.49 -14.25 9.21
N TYR A 68 -10.00 -13.34 10.06
CA TYR A 68 -9.03 -12.32 9.67
C TYR A 68 -7.77 -12.96 9.05
N ALA A 69 -7.13 -13.91 9.75
CA ALA A 69 -5.94 -14.58 9.24
C ALA A 69 -6.19 -15.30 7.90
N ARG A 70 -7.32 -16.03 7.79
CA ARG A 70 -7.70 -16.72 6.54
C ARG A 70 -7.97 -15.74 5.40
N ASN A 71 -8.68 -14.66 5.67
CA ASN A 71 -9.05 -13.65 4.66
C ASN A 71 -7.80 -12.93 4.15
N VAL A 72 -6.88 -12.55 5.03
CA VAL A 72 -5.60 -11.94 4.64
C VAL A 72 -4.79 -12.89 3.73
N ALA A 73 -4.71 -14.17 4.09
CA ALA A 73 -4.03 -15.17 3.25
C ALA A 73 -4.70 -15.31 1.88
N SER A 74 -6.04 -15.37 1.83
CA SER A 74 -6.81 -15.45 0.59
C SER A 74 -6.60 -14.23 -0.31
N VAL A 75 -6.62 -13.03 0.26
CA VAL A 75 -6.37 -11.78 -0.48
C VAL A 75 -4.95 -11.75 -1.03
N LYS A 76 -3.93 -12.14 -0.25
CA LYS A 76 -2.55 -12.22 -0.74
C LYS A 76 -2.39 -13.22 -1.88
N ALA A 77 -3.03 -14.39 -1.78
CA ALA A 77 -3.03 -15.39 -2.83
C ALA A 77 -3.69 -14.88 -4.12
N TRP A 78 -4.84 -14.20 -4.01
CA TRP A 78 -5.49 -13.57 -5.15
C TRP A 78 -4.62 -12.47 -5.76
N CYS A 79 -3.99 -11.64 -4.93
CA CYS A 79 -3.11 -10.57 -5.39
C CYS A 79 -1.90 -11.08 -6.16
N ALA A 80 -1.38 -12.26 -5.84
CA ALA A 80 -0.25 -12.86 -6.57
C ALA A 80 -0.58 -13.13 -8.05
N THR A 81 -1.86 -13.31 -8.38
CA THR A 81 -2.32 -13.54 -9.76
C THR A 81 -3.00 -12.31 -10.40
N ASN A 82 -3.18 -11.22 -9.65
CA ASN A 82 -3.89 -10.02 -10.09
C ASN A 82 -3.11 -8.72 -9.79
N PRO A 83 -1.84 -8.60 -10.20
CA PRO A 83 -0.93 -7.56 -9.69
C PRO A 83 -1.37 -6.12 -9.98
N THR A 84 -2.11 -5.90 -11.08
CA THR A 84 -2.57 -4.56 -11.51
C THR A 84 -3.90 -4.14 -10.90
N GLN A 85 -4.65 -5.07 -10.30
CA GLN A 85 -5.93 -4.76 -9.65
C GLN A 85 -5.70 -4.12 -8.28
N THR A 86 -6.65 -3.32 -7.82
CA THR A 86 -6.65 -2.83 -6.43
C THR A 86 -7.14 -3.91 -5.48
N VAL A 87 -6.61 -3.90 -4.25
CA VAL A 87 -7.03 -4.86 -3.23
C VAL A 87 -8.52 -4.71 -2.92
N MET A 88 -9.01 -3.46 -2.87
CA MET A 88 -10.42 -3.18 -2.62
C MET A 88 -11.32 -3.74 -3.73
N ALA A 89 -10.95 -3.60 -5.00
CA ALA A 89 -11.72 -4.17 -6.11
C ALA A 89 -11.74 -5.72 -6.08
N GLY A 90 -10.69 -6.36 -5.56
CA GLY A 90 -10.68 -7.81 -5.32
C GLY A 90 -11.66 -8.23 -4.24
N LEU A 91 -11.67 -7.51 -3.11
CA LEU A 91 -12.53 -7.80 -1.96
C LEU A 91 -14.02 -7.49 -2.21
N GLU A 92 -14.33 -6.42 -2.95
CA GLU A 92 -15.73 -6.12 -3.30
C GLU A 92 -16.31 -7.20 -4.21
N ARG A 93 -15.53 -7.76 -5.14
CA ARG A 93 -15.97 -8.89 -5.96
C ARG A 93 -16.21 -10.18 -5.15
N SER A 94 -15.36 -10.48 -4.17
CA SER A 94 -15.53 -11.68 -3.35
C SER A 94 -16.70 -11.59 -2.37
N THR A 95 -17.07 -10.37 -1.97
CA THR A 95 -18.17 -10.11 -1.02
C THR A 95 -19.51 -9.79 -1.68
N ALA A 96 -19.53 -9.43 -2.97
CA ALA A 96 -20.77 -9.22 -3.74
C ALA A 96 -21.48 -10.54 -4.12
N GLY A 97 -20.78 -11.67 -4.06
CA GLY A 97 -21.37 -13.01 -4.25
C GLY A 97 -21.91 -13.66 -2.97
N GLN A 98 -21.96 -12.92 -1.85
CA GLN A 98 -22.44 -13.37 -0.54
C GLN A 98 -23.60 -12.52 -0.04
#